data_AF-A0A351BZ74-F1
#
_entry.id   AF-A0A351BZ74-F1
#
_cell.length_a   1.000
_cell.length_b   1.000
_cell.length_c   1.000
_cell.angle_alpha   90.00
_cell.angle_beta   90.00
_cell.angle_gamma   90.00
#
_symmetry.space_group_name_H-M   'P 1'
#
loop_
_entity.id
_entity.type
_entity.pdbx_description
1 polymer ?
#
loop_
_entity_poly.entity_id
_entity_poly.type
_entity_poly.pdbx_seq_one_letter_code
_entity_poly.pdbx_strand_id
1 'polypeptide(L)'
;MKIKYYYGILSTILIALLVFSAFTTKSNDEKPEGAKIKFSHKLHSELADCKTCHSPIGDAKSLTERLLPLKEDCKACHDVDDSDACNTCHYEDVYEPLVQKKSELLFNHKLHLTINIECTDCHKGINDFDKISEVQQKNPLMETCYSCHNDKSVASNACESCHISTVNLIPQTHKVVDFKKSHKILANAKNANCIMCHDNNSCESCHVGTSMPKSGVGFEMNMPYSPTSFVDGATQQQITRVHDLNYRFTHGIDLKGKNAECQTCHQIEVFCIDCHNTSSGDISLGGIMPSTHLSPTFVLIGKGSGGGEHARLARRDLERCISCHETRNSDPVCITCHTDILK
;
A
#
# COMPACT_ATOMS: atom_id res chain seq x y z
N MET A 1 14.07 -41.84 47.57
CA MET A 1 12.91 -40.95 47.31
C MET A 1 12.34 -41.28 45.94
N LYS A 2 11.02 -41.54 45.84
CA LYS A 2 10.38 -41.94 44.57
C LYS A 2 10.54 -40.81 43.53
N ILE A 3 10.89 -41.16 42.30
CA ILE A 3 11.17 -40.25 41.17
C ILE A 3 10.11 -39.13 41.02
N LYS A 4 8.86 -39.41 41.39
CA LYS A 4 7.73 -38.46 41.39
C LYS A 4 7.94 -37.24 42.29
N TYR A 5 8.66 -37.38 43.41
CA TYR A 5 8.96 -36.26 44.31
C TYR A 5 10.03 -35.33 43.73
N TYR A 6 10.95 -35.86 42.91
CA TYR A 6 11.97 -35.05 42.24
C TYR A 6 11.33 -34.14 41.18
N TYR A 7 10.40 -34.67 40.37
CA TYR A 7 9.63 -33.87 39.41
C TYR A 7 8.70 -32.85 40.08
N GLY A 8 8.12 -33.19 41.23
CA GLY A 8 7.32 -32.25 42.02
C GLY A 8 8.13 -31.05 42.51
N ILE A 9 9.33 -31.29 43.06
CA ILE A 9 10.23 -30.24 43.55
C ILE A 9 10.80 -29.41 42.38
N LEU A 10 11.13 -30.06 41.25
CA LEU A 10 11.62 -29.35 40.07
C LEU A 10 10.56 -28.42 39.49
N SER A 11 9.29 -28.85 39.47
CA SER A 11 8.16 -28.06 38.99
C SER A 11 7.89 -26.85 39.88
N THR A 12 7.94 -27.01 41.20
CA THR A 12 7.73 -25.87 42.12
C THR A 12 8.86 -24.85 42.06
N ILE A 13 10.11 -25.28 41.89
CA ILE A 13 11.26 -24.39 41.69
C ILE A 13 11.13 -23.63 40.36
N LEU A 14 10.70 -24.31 39.28
CA LEU A 14 10.49 -23.67 37.98
C LEU A 14 9.37 -22.61 38.03
N ILE A 15 8.26 -22.92 38.71
CA ILE A 15 7.16 -21.97 38.91
C ILE A 15 7.63 -20.79 39.75
N ALA A 16 8.39 -21.02 40.82
CA ALA A 16 8.95 -19.95 41.65
C ALA A 16 9.92 -19.04 40.86
N LEU A 17 10.74 -19.62 39.97
CA LEU A 17 11.63 -18.86 39.07
C LEU A 17 10.84 -18.03 38.04
N LEU A 18 9.76 -18.57 37.47
CA LEU A 18 8.91 -17.84 36.54
C LEU A 18 8.16 -16.70 37.23
N VAL A 19 7.65 -16.93 38.44
CA VAL A 19 7.00 -15.87 39.24
C VAL A 19 8.03 -14.81 39.66
N PHE A 20 9.24 -15.20 40.08
CA PHE A 20 10.30 -14.25 40.42
C PHE A 20 10.72 -13.41 39.20
N SER A 21 10.88 -14.04 38.02
CA SER A 21 11.15 -13.33 36.76
C SER A 21 10.05 -12.32 36.40
N ALA A 22 8.79 -12.66 36.67
CA ALA A 22 7.64 -11.78 36.43
C ALA A 22 7.56 -10.60 37.43
N PHE A 23 8.14 -10.73 38.62
CA PHE A 23 8.24 -9.63 39.59
C PHE A 23 9.50 -8.77 39.40
N THR A 24 10.57 -9.31 38.80
CA THR A 24 11.80 -8.55 38.49
C THR A 24 11.76 -7.78 37.18
N THR A 25 10.69 -7.87 36.39
CA THR A 25 10.43 -6.90 35.32
C THR A 25 10.03 -5.58 35.95
N LYS A 26 11.02 -4.91 36.54
CA LYS A 26 11.01 -3.46 36.74
C LYS A 26 10.60 -2.88 35.40
N SER A 27 9.51 -2.11 35.38
CA SER A 27 9.11 -1.33 34.21
C SER A 27 10.29 -0.41 33.89
N ASN A 28 11.16 -0.84 32.99
CA ASN A 28 12.16 0.05 32.46
C ASN A 28 11.37 1.15 31.76
N ASP A 29 11.54 2.37 32.24
CA ASP A 29 11.20 3.62 31.57
C ASP A 29 12.09 3.75 30.32
N GLU A 30 12.09 2.73 29.46
CA GLU A 30 12.82 2.71 28.22
C GLU A 30 12.24 3.83 27.36
N LYS A 31 13.12 4.78 27.02
CA LYS A 31 12.82 5.90 26.16
C LYS A 31 12.33 5.36 24.81
N PRO A 32 11.04 5.58 24.44
CA PRO A 32 10.56 5.21 23.12
C PRO A 32 11.39 5.91 22.04
N GLU A 33 11.58 5.27 20.90
CA GLU A 33 12.35 5.83 19.80
C GLU A 33 11.81 7.22 19.41
N GLY A 34 12.68 8.23 19.48
CA GLY A 34 12.34 9.63 19.18
C GLY A 34 11.62 10.41 20.30
N ALA A 35 11.28 9.79 21.43
CA ALA A 35 10.69 10.50 22.57
C ALA A 35 11.72 11.46 23.20
N LYS A 36 11.34 12.72 23.41
CA LYS A 36 12.21 13.76 23.98
C LYS A 36 11.83 14.13 25.42
N ILE A 37 10.57 13.92 25.79
CA ILE A 37 10.01 14.25 27.11
C ILE A 37 8.97 13.20 27.49
N LYS A 38 8.83 12.94 28.79
CA LYS A 38 7.79 12.14 29.42
C LYS A 38 6.55 13.03 29.59
N PHE A 39 5.57 12.89 28.72
CA PHE A 39 4.33 13.66 28.79
C PHE A 39 3.12 12.78 28.45
N SER A 40 2.13 12.77 29.35
CA SER A 40 0.87 12.05 29.22
C SER A 40 -0.27 13.00 28.84
N HIS A 41 -0.78 12.89 27.60
CA HIS A 41 -1.98 13.61 27.19
C HIS A 41 -3.21 13.12 27.96
N LYS A 42 -3.29 11.82 28.23
CA LYS A 42 -4.36 11.22 29.04
C LYS A 42 -4.52 11.91 30.39
N LEU A 43 -3.43 12.02 31.15
CA LEU A 43 -3.45 12.69 32.45
C LEU A 43 -3.77 14.19 32.33
N HIS A 44 -3.10 14.90 31.42
CA HIS A 44 -3.22 16.35 31.35
C HIS A 44 -4.55 16.83 30.73
N SER A 45 -5.16 16.04 29.84
CA SER A 45 -6.45 16.39 29.23
C SER A 45 -7.62 16.42 30.23
N GLU A 46 -7.49 15.74 31.37
CA GLU A 46 -8.47 15.81 32.47
C GLU A 46 -8.29 17.05 33.35
N LEU A 47 -7.12 17.71 33.27
CA LEU A 47 -6.71 18.79 34.16
C LEU A 47 -6.66 20.16 33.47
N ALA A 48 -6.46 20.20 32.15
CA ALA A 48 -6.31 21.42 31.39
C ALA A 48 -6.83 21.29 29.95
N ASP A 49 -7.34 22.40 29.42
CA ASP A 49 -7.71 22.49 28.01
C ASP A 49 -6.49 22.36 27.09
N CYS A 50 -6.69 21.80 25.90
CA CYS A 50 -5.63 21.61 24.89
C CYS A 50 -4.88 22.93 24.58
N LYS A 51 -5.61 24.05 24.53
CA LYS A 51 -5.08 25.39 24.20
C LYS A 51 -4.16 25.94 25.29
N THR A 52 -4.21 25.42 26.51
CA THR A 52 -3.34 25.86 27.62
C THR A 52 -1.89 25.54 27.30
N CYS A 53 -1.63 24.34 26.79
CA CYS A 53 -0.28 23.92 26.39
C CYS A 53 0.01 24.30 24.93
N HIS A 54 -0.98 24.19 24.04
CA HIS A 54 -0.87 24.57 22.63
C HIS A 54 -1.25 26.04 22.42
N SER A 55 -0.61 26.94 23.18
CA SER A 55 -1.00 28.36 23.28
C SER A 55 -1.08 29.11 21.93
N PRO A 56 -0.21 28.88 20.93
CA PRO A 56 -0.28 29.62 19.67
C PRO A 56 -1.42 29.14 18.74
N ILE A 57 -2.08 28.02 19.04
CA ILE A 57 -3.01 27.36 18.10
C ILE A 57 -4.25 28.21 17.78
N GLY A 58 -4.67 29.06 18.72
CA GLY A 58 -5.84 29.93 18.56
C GLY A 58 -5.66 30.97 17.46
N ASP A 59 -4.41 31.38 17.18
CA ASP A 59 -4.08 32.37 16.17
C ASP A 59 -3.35 31.78 14.95
N ALA A 60 -2.99 30.51 15.00
CA ALA A 60 -2.24 29.84 13.95
C ALA A 60 -3.01 29.77 12.63
N LYS A 61 -2.47 30.43 11.60
CA LYS A 61 -3.06 30.48 10.25
C LYS A 61 -2.42 29.48 9.28
N SER A 62 -1.27 28.92 9.66
CA SER A 62 -0.53 27.95 8.87
C SER A 62 0.09 26.85 9.74
N LEU A 63 0.44 25.73 9.12
CA LEU A 63 1.18 24.63 9.76
C LEU A 63 2.70 24.89 9.89
N THR A 64 3.17 26.03 9.39
CA THR A 64 4.59 26.42 9.46
C THR A 64 4.93 27.17 10.74
N GLU A 65 3.92 27.66 11.45
CA GLU A 65 4.05 28.32 12.74
C GLU A 65 4.38 27.30 13.85
N ARG A 66 4.86 27.78 15.00
CA ARG A 66 5.16 26.89 16.15
C ARG A 66 3.85 26.43 16.80
N LEU A 67 3.52 25.14 16.65
CA LEU A 67 2.28 24.55 17.18
C LEU A 67 2.51 23.62 18.39
N LEU A 68 3.77 23.24 18.64
CA LEU A 68 4.12 22.43 19.79
C LEU A 68 4.43 23.31 21.02
N PRO A 69 4.10 22.86 22.23
CA PRO A 69 4.38 23.59 23.46
C PRO A 69 5.87 23.90 23.64
N LEU A 70 6.15 24.91 24.46
CA LEU A 70 7.46 25.33 24.93
C LEU A 70 7.59 25.01 26.43
N LYS A 71 8.83 25.07 26.94
CA LYS A 71 9.09 24.90 28.39
C LYS A 71 8.27 25.88 29.24
N GLU A 72 8.10 27.11 28.76
CA GLU A 72 7.33 28.15 29.45
C GLU A 72 5.85 27.80 29.62
N ASP A 73 5.25 27.04 28.70
CA ASP A 73 3.85 26.59 28.85
C ASP A 73 3.72 25.60 30.02
N CYS A 74 4.77 24.82 30.31
CA CYS A 74 4.81 23.91 31.47
C CYS A 74 4.98 24.68 32.80
N LYS A 75 5.71 25.80 32.76
CA LYS A 75 5.99 26.66 33.94
C LYS A 75 4.72 27.25 34.57
N ALA A 76 3.63 27.33 33.80
CA ALA A 76 2.35 27.81 34.30
C ALA A 76 1.82 26.96 35.47
N CYS A 77 2.16 25.66 35.52
CA CYS A 77 1.70 24.72 36.56
C CYS A 77 2.83 23.98 37.28
N HIS A 78 3.99 23.79 36.64
CA HIS A 78 5.12 23.04 37.18
C HIS A 78 6.30 23.97 37.53
N ASP A 79 7.02 23.65 38.60
CA ASP A 79 8.30 24.29 38.89
C ASP A 79 9.40 23.72 37.97
N VAL A 80 9.57 24.35 36.81
CA VAL A 80 10.51 23.92 35.78
C VAL A 80 11.95 24.42 36.00
N ASP A 81 12.19 25.18 37.06
CA ASP A 81 13.49 25.74 37.41
C ASP A 81 14.21 24.92 38.50
N ASP A 82 13.53 23.90 39.06
CA ASP A 82 14.14 22.89 39.94
C ASP A 82 15.11 21.97 39.18
N SER A 83 16.41 22.19 39.39
CA SER A 83 17.48 21.39 38.76
C SER A 83 17.51 19.94 39.22
N ASP A 84 16.98 19.65 40.41
CA ASP A 84 17.08 18.32 41.02
C ASP A 84 15.95 17.39 40.55
N ALA A 85 14.86 17.97 40.02
CA ALA A 85 13.67 17.25 39.57
C ALA A 85 13.55 17.10 38.04
N CYS A 86 14.58 17.46 37.27
CA CYS A 86 14.54 17.45 35.80
C CYS A 86 14.08 16.12 35.19
N ASN A 87 14.50 14.98 35.78
CA ASN A 87 14.19 13.63 35.30
C ASN A 87 12.72 13.20 35.49
N THR A 88 11.91 14.04 36.14
CA THR A 88 10.45 13.86 36.23
C THR A 88 9.82 13.98 34.85
N CYS A 89 10.27 14.96 34.06
CA CYS A 89 9.79 15.19 32.71
C CYS A 89 10.82 14.75 31.66
N HIS A 90 12.11 14.93 31.91
CA HIS A 90 13.15 14.55 30.97
C HIS A 90 13.53 13.08 31.11
N TYR A 91 13.89 12.46 29.98
CA TYR A 91 14.71 11.25 30.03
C TYR A 91 16.14 11.65 30.40
N GLU A 92 16.89 10.77 31.06
CA GLU A 92 18.27 11.06 31.49
C GLU A 92 19.10 11.61 30.34
N ASP A 93 19.75 12.76 30.57
CA ASP A 93 20.59 13.49 29.60
C ASP A 93 19.90 13.89 28.27
N VAL A 94 18.57 13.97 28.22
CA VAL A 94 17.80 14.37 27.03
C VAL A 94 17.12 15.72 27.24
N TYR A 95 17.73 16.77 26.72
CA TYR A 95 17.25 18.17 26.83
C TYR A 95 17.02 18.84 25.46
N GLU A 96 16.88 18.04 24.41
CA GLU A 96 16.67 18.55 23.05
C GLU A 96 15.25 19.12 22.88
N PRO A 97 15.07 20.21 22.10
CA PRO A 97 13.76 20.79 21.87
C PRO A 97 12.85 19.86 21.06
N LEU A 98 11.55 19.98 21.28
CA LEU A 98 10.56 19.29 20.45
C LEU A 98 10.64 19.80 19.00
N VAL A 99 10.90 18.90 18.07
CA VAL A 99 11.02 19.22 16.64
C VAL A 99 9.67 19.10 15.96
N GLN A 100 9.19 20.19 15.35
CA GLN A 100 8.00 20.18 14.51
C GLN A 100 8.40 19.82 13.08
N LYS A 101 7.71 18.82 12.52
CA LYS A 101 7.87 18.48 11.10
C LYS A 101 7.23 19.57 10.24
N LYS A 102 7.91 19.94 9.15
CA LYS A 102 7.29 20.80 8.13
C LYS A 102 6.16 20.03 7.46
N SER A 103 5.02 20.68 7.32
CA SER A 103 3.89 20.17 6.56
C SER A 103 3.90 20.79 5.17
N GLU A 104 3.50 20.01 4.17
CA GLU A 104 3.27 20.47 2.80
C GLU A 104 1.78 20.75 2.52
N LEU A 105 1.01 20.93 3.59
CA LEU A 105 -0.41 21.26 3.53
C LEU A 105 -0.67 22.71 3.95
N LEU A 106 -1.61 23.33 3.25
CA LEU A 106 -2.28 24.56 3.62
C LEU A 106 -3.37 24.24 4.63
N PHE A 107 -3.22 24.69 5.87
CA PHE A 107 -4.24 24.51 6.90
C PHE A 107 -4.20 25.64 7.93
N ASN A 108 -5.39 26.10 8.34
CA ASN A 108 -5.57 27.25 9.21
C ASN A 108 -6.38 26.84 10.45
N HIS A 109 -5.71 26.68 11.60
CA HIS A 109 -6.36 26.30 12.85
C HIS A 109 -7.34 27.38 13.34
N LYS A 110 -6.96 28.65 13.27
CA LYS A 110 -7.81 29.79 13.68
C LYS A 110 -9.18 29.76 12.99
N LEU A 111 -9.21 29.47 11.69
CA LEU A 111 -10.45 29.36 10.92
C LEU A 111 -11.34 28.22 11.43
N HIS A 112 -10.77 27.03 11.61
CA HIS A 112 -11.52 25.85 12.07
C HIS A 112 -12.03 26.01 13.51
N LEU A 113 -11.27 26.69 14.37
CA LEU A 113 -11.71 27.01 15.73
C LEU A 113 -12.83 28.05 15.77
N THR A 114 -12.91 28.95 14.77
CA THR A 114 -13.97 29.98 14.69
C THR A 114 -15.33 29.38 14.35
N ILE A 115 -15.35 28.21 13.69
CA ILE A 115 -16.56 27.46 13.36
C ILE A 115 -16.88 26.36 14.38
N ASN A 116 -16.33 26.47 15.60
CA ASN A 116 -16.58 25.57 16.74
C ASN A 116 -16.29 24.08 16.46
N ILE A 117 -15.21 23.79 15.73
CA ILE A 117 -14.68 22.42 15.63
C ILE A 117 -13.82 22.13 16.86
N GLU A 118 -14.06 20.98 17.50
CA GLU A 118 -13.30 20.55 18.67
C GLU A 118 -11.96 19.93 18.27
N CYS A 119 -10.95 20.04 19.14
CA CYS A 119 -9.60 19.53 18.84
C CYS A 119 -9.62 18.03 18.55
N THR A 120 -10.46 17.28 19.28
CA THR A 120 -10.61 15.83 19.18
C THR A 120 -11.40 15.38 17.96
N ASP A 121 -12.11 16.28 17.26
CA ASP A 121 -12.77 15.94 16.00
C ASP A 121 -11.73 15.61 14.92
N CYS A 122 -10.58 16.29 14.97
CA CYS A 122 -9.44 16.04 14.09
C CYS A 122 -8.37 15.14 14.72
N HIS A 123 -7.92 15.45 15.95
CA HIS A 123 -6.86 14.73 16.66
C HIS A 123 -7.41 13.56 17.48
N LYS A 124 -8.09 12.64 16.80
CA LYS A 124 -8.77 11.50 17.42
C LYS A 124 -7.81 10.61 18.20
N GLY A 125 -8.20 10.27 19.43
CA GLY A 125 -7.48 9.34 20.30
C GLY A 125 -6.22 9.90 20.96
N ILE A 126 -5.93 11.20 20.83
CA ILE A 126 -4.73 11.80 21.46
C ILE A 126 -4.81 11.79 23.00
N ASN A 127 -6.03 11.85 23.56
CA ASN A 127 -6.27 11.86 25.00
C ASN A 127 -6.32 10.45 25.63
N ASP A 128 -6.18 9.39 24.84
CA ASP A 128 -6.39 8.02 25.33
C ASP A 128 -5.08 7.38 25.85
N PHE A 129 -3.93 8.01 25.59
CA PHE A 129 -2.61 7.41 25.80
C PHE A 129 -1.69 8.26 26.68
N ASP A 130 -0.89 7.57 27.47
CA ASP A 130 0.14 8.18 28.33
C ASP A 130 1.40 8.55 27.54
N LYS A 131 1.64 7.92 26.40
CA LYS A 131 2.79 8.24 25.55
C LYS A 131 2.32 8.51 24.13
N ILE A 132 2.80 9.63 23.56
CA ILE A 132 2.49 9.97 22.16
C ILE A 132 2.99 8.91 21.16
N SER A 133 3.96 8.08 21.55
CA SER A 133 4.44 6.94 20.76
C SER A 133 3.39 5.85 20.56
N GLU A 134 2.41 5.75 21.46
CA GLU A 134 1.33 4.75 21.43
C GLU A 134 0.17 5.19 20.53
N VAL A 135 0.09 6.49 20.24
CA VAL A 135 -0.93 7.05 19.34
C VAL A 135 -0.59 6.63 17.90
N GLN A 136 -1.43 5.76 17.33
CA GLN A 136 -1.27 5.28 15.95
C GLN A 136 -1.35 6.43 14.94
N GLN A 137 -2.27 7.37 15.17
CA GLN A 137 -2.55 8.47 14.26
C GLN A 137 -2.22 9.83 14.91
N LYS A 138 -0.94 10.20 14.90
CA LYS A 138 -0.44 11.44 15.54
C LYS A 138 -0.96 12.72 14.87
N ASN A 139 -1.13 12.68 13.55
CA ASN A 139 -1.66 13.79 12.74
C ASN A 139 -3.00 13.38 12.13
N PRO A 140 -3.96 14.28 11.90
CA PRO A 140 -5.22 13.93 11.24
C PRO A 140 -5.00 13.27 9.87
N LEU A 141 -5.86 12.31 9.53
CA LEU A 141 -5.88 11.67 8.21
C LEU A 141 -6.59 12.57 7.19
N MET A 142 -6.35 12.35 5.90
CA MET A 142 -7.07 13.07 4.84
C MET A 142 -8.58 12.79 4.90
N GLU A 143 -8.96 11.56 5.27
CA GLU A 143 -10.34 11.14 5.51
C GLU A 143 -11.03 11.98 6.59
N THR A 144 -10.27 12.48 7.57
CA THR A 144 -10.78 13.39 8.60
C THR A 144 -11.11 14.75 8.01
N CYS A 145 -10.29 15.27 7.10
CA CYS A 145 -10.62 16.50 6.37
C CYS A 145 -11.86 16.27 5.48
N TYR A 146 -11.90 15.13 4.78
CA TYR A 146 -12.97 14.77 3.84
C TYR A 146 -14.33 14.52 4.51
N SER A 147 -14.40 14.30 5.83
CA SER A 147 -15.71 14.25 6.51
C SER A 147 -16.49 15.56 6.35
N CYS A 148 -15.76 16.68 6.18
CA CYS A 148 -16.33 18.01 5.97
C CYS A 148 -15.96 18.65 4.63
N HIS A 149 -14.89 18.22 3.95
CA HIS A 149 -14.45 18.74 2.64
C HIS A 149 -14.70 17.69 1.53
N ASN A 150 -15.96 17.51 1.13
CA ASN A 150 -16.39 16.44 0.21
C ASN A 150 -17.39 16.88 -0.87
N ASP A 151 -17.48 18.19 -1.13
CA ASP A 151 -18.44 18.83 -2.06
C ASP A 151 -19.93 18.59 -1.76
N LYS A 152 -20.27 17.86 -0.70
CA LYS A 152 -21.66 17.66 -0.24
C LYS A 152 -22.03 18.57 0.93
N SER A 153 -21.05 19.26 1.48
CA SER A 153 -21.11 20.11 2.68
C SER A 153 -20.74 21.56 2.32
N VAL A 154 -20.39 22.37 3.34
CA VAL A 154 -20.07 23.79 3.18
C VAL A 154 -18.63 24.02 2.66
N ALA A 155 -17.76 23.01 2.70
CA ALA A 155 -16.34 23.20 2.43
C ALA A 155 -15.89 22.52 1.13
N SER A 156 -15.10 23.26 0.33
CA SER A 156 -14.55 22.79 -0.95
C SER A 156 -13.65 21.57 -0.76
N ASN A 157 -13.77 20.59 -1.66
CA ASN A 157 -12.82 19.47 -1.73
C ASN A 157 -11.66 19.72 -2.72
N ALA A 158 -11.57 20.93 -3.31
CA ALA A 158 -10.58 21.21 -4.33
C ALA A 158 -9.17 20.99 -3.76
N CYS A 159 -8.36 20.20 -4.46
CA CYS A 159 -7.10 19.67 -3.94
C CYS A 159 -6.16 20.81 -3.49
N GLU A 160 -6.10 21.89 -4.26
CA GLU A 160 -5.33 23.10 -4.02
C GLU A 160 -5.74 23.88 -2.77
N SER A 161 -6.94 23.62 -2.23
CA SER A 161 -7.38 24.25 -0.97
C SER A 161 -6.54 23.76 0.23
N CYS A 162 -5.97 22.56 0.11
CA CYS A 162 -5.22 21.90 1.18
C CYS A 162 -3.79 21.54 0.76
N HIS A 163 -3.53 21.21 -0.50
CA HIS A 163 -2.23 20.76 -0.98
C HIS A 163 -1.45 21.90 -1.63
N ILE A 164 -0.21 22.11 -1.19
CA ILE A 164 0.70 23.09 -1.81
C ILE A 164 1.06 22.67 -3.25
N SER A 165 1.15 21.36 -3.51
CA SER A 165 1.32 20.78 -4.85
C SER A 165 0.43 19.55 -4.99
N THR A 166 -0.18 19.39 -6.16
CA THR A 166 -0.97 18.20 -6.50
C THR A 166 -0.18 17.15 -7.28
N VAL A 167 1.10 17.42 -7.55
CA VAL A 167 1.99 16.47 -8.23
C VAL A 167 2.40 15.36 -7.27
N ASN A 168 2.35 14.11 -7.74
CA ASN A 168 2.74 12.92 -6.97
C ASN A 168 2.04 12.78 -5.60
N LEU A 169 0.78 13.21 -5.49
CA LEU A 169 -0.05 12.94 -4.31
C LEU A 169 -0.36 11.45 -4.18
N ILE A 170 0.57 10.72 -3.57
CA ILE A 170 0.51 9.27 -3.37
C ILE A 170 0.37 9.03 -1.86
N PRO A 171 -0.78 8.54 -1.37
CA PRO A 171 -0.93 8.24 0.05
C PRO A 171 -0.08 7.03 0.44
N GLN A 172 0.19 6.86 1.74
CA GLN A 172 1.07 5.79 2.23
C GLN A 172 0.60 4.39 1.81
N THR A 173 -0.71 4.20 1.67
CA THR A 173 -1.33 2.94 1.20
C THR A 173 -0.92 2.54 -0.23
N HIS A 174 -0.47 3.51 -1.04
CA HIS A 174 -0.03 3.30 -2.42
C HIS A 174 1.50 3.14 -2.52
N LYS A 175 2.26 3.49 -1.47
CA LYS A 175 3.72 3.40 -1.42
C LYS A 175 4.18 1.99 -1.02
N VAL A 176 3.73 0.99 -1.74
CA VAL A 176 4.04 -0.43 -1.52
C VAL A 176 4.71 -1.02 -2.76
N VAL A 177 5.57 -2.01 -2.55
CA VAL A 177 6.42 -2.60 -3.61
C VAL A 177 5.59 -3.19 -4.75
N ASP A 178 4.45 -3.81 -4.45
CA ASP A 178 3.56 -4.41 -5.45
C ASP A 178 2.10 -4.02 -5.19
N PHE A 179 1.79 -2.75 -5.49
CA PHE A 179 0.44 -2.22 -5.35
C PHE A 179 -0.55 -3.03 -6.20
N LYS A 180 -0.15 -3.52 -7.39
CA LYS A 180 -1.00 -4.37 -8.22
C LYS A 180 -1.47 -5.63 -7.48
N LYS A 181 -0.63 -6.26 -6.65
CA LYS A 181 -1.08 -7.42 -5.86
C LYS A 181 -1.85 -7.02 -4.60
N SER A 182 -1.46 -5.95 -3.93
CA SER A 182 -2.09 -5.53 -2.66
C SER A 182 -3.36 -4.71 -2.84
N HIS A 183 -3.57 -4.04 -3.98
CA HIS A 183 -4.71 -3.14 -4.20
C HIS A 183 -6.03 -3.89 -4.04
N LYS A 184 -6.11 -5.18 -4.42
CA LYS A 184 -7.33 -5.98 -4.23
C LYS A 184 -7.73 -6.07 -2.76
N ILE A 185 -6.77 -6.09 -1.84
CA ILE A 185 -7.03 -6.17 -0.40
C ILE A 185 -7.51 -4.79 0.09
N LEU A 186 -6.83 -3.73 -0.35
CA LEU A 186 -7.17 -2.36 -0.01
C LEU A 186 -8.55 -1.94 -0.55
N ALA A 187 -8.86 -2.29 -1.81
CA ALA A 187 -10.13 -1.99 -2.46
C ALA A 187 -11.32 -2.75 -1.84
N ASN A 188 -11.08 -3.95 -1.28
CA ASN A 188 -12.10 -4.73 -0.57
C ASN A 188 -12.22 -4.34 0.92
N ALA A 189 -11.44 -3.37 1.41
CA ALA A 189 -11.56 -2.92 2.79
C ALA A 189 -12.90 -2.19 3.01
N LYS A 190 -13.54 -2.41 4.16
CA LYS A 190 -14.85 -1.82 4.49
C LYS A 190 -14.87 -0.29 4.43
N ASN A 191 -13.73 0.35 4.65
CA ASN A 191 -13.53 1.79 4.68
C ASN A 191 -12.70 2.29 3.49
N ALA A 192 -12.63 1.54 2.39
CA ALA A 192 -11.95 1.98 1.18
C ALA A 192 -12.66 3.21 0.59
N ASN A 193 -11.98 4.36 0.56
CA ASN A 193 -12.51 5.62 0.02
C ASN A 193 -11.65 6.12 -1.15
N CYS A 194 -11.45 5.26 -2.15
CA CYS A 194 -10.60 5.56 -3.31
C CYS A 194 -11.11 6.76 -4.11
N ILE A 195 -12.43 6.97 -4.11
CA ILE A 195 -13.09 8.06 -4.85
C ILE A 195 -12.86 9.45 -4.25
N MET A 196 -12.15 9.53 -3.12
CA MET A 196 -11.62 10.78 -2.58
C MET A 196 -10.52 11.37 -3.48
N CYS A 197 -9.78 10.51 -4.22
CA CYS A 197 -8.69 10.93 -5.09
C CYS A 197 -8.83 10.42 -6.54
N HIS A 198 -9.58 9.34 -6.75
CA HIS A 198 -9.76 8.70 -8.06
C HIS A 198 -11.18 8.90 -8.59
N ASP A 199 -11.32 8.96 -9.92
CA ASP A 199 -12.61 8.92 -10.59
C ASP A 199 -12.96 7.48 -11.03
N ASN A 200 -14.17 7.30 -11.57
CA ASN A 200 -14.59 5.99 -12.09
C ASN A 200 -13.71 5.53 -13.26
N ASN A 201 -13.25 6.45 -14.12
CA ASN A 201 -12.36 6.13 -15.24
C ASN A 201 -11.08 5.44 -14.77
N SER A 202 -10.54 5.85 -13.61
CA SER A 202 -9.37 5.24 -13.00
C SER A 202 -9.57 3.74 -12.75
N CYS A 203 -10.73 3.34 -12.24
CA CYS A 203 -11.09 1.93 -12.01
C CYS A 203 -11.36 1.21 -13.33
N GLU A 204 -12.11 1.84 -14.23
CA GLU A 204 -12.55 1.26 -15.49
C GLU A 204 -11.37 0.95 -16.43
N SER A 205 -10.29 1.75 -16.36
CA SER A 205 -9.06 1.54 -17.12
C SER A 205 -8.49 0.13 -17.01
N CYS A 206 -8.70 -0.53 -15.87
CA CYS A 206 -8.23 -1.88 -15.60
C CYS A 206 -9.39 -2.89 -15.48
N HIS A 207 -10.53 -2.50 -14.89
CA HIS A 207 -11.64 -3.42 -14.59
C HIS A 207 -12.66 -3.58 -15.71
N VAL A 208 -12.74 -2.66 -16.66
CA VAL A 208 -13.69 -2.73 -17.80
C VAL A 208 -13.05 -3.34 -19.06
N GLY A 209 -11.77 -3.73 -18.97
CA GLY A 209 -11.16 -4.77 -19.80
C GLY A 209 -11.55 -4.75 -21.28
N THR A 210 -11.52 -3.58 -21.92
CA THR A 210 -11.94 -3.43 -23.32
C THR A 210 -10.77 -2.90 -24.12
N SER A 211 -9.99 -3.85 -24.65
CA SER A 211 -9.00 -3.65 -25.71
C SER A 211 -7.97 -2.56 -25.41
N MET A 212 -6.75 -2.98 -25.04
CA MET A 212 -5.57 -2.09 -25.15
C MET A 212 -5.62 -1.38 -26.50
N PRO A 213 -5.64 -0.04 -26.55
CA PRO A 213 -5.58 0.67 -27.82
C PRO A 213 -4.32 0.22 -28.55
N LYS A 214 -4.44 -0.10 -29.85
CA LYS A 214 -3.29 -0.32 -30.73
C LYS A 214 -2.52 0.99 -30.84
N SER A 215 -1.69 1.30 -29.85
CA SER A 215 -0.86 2.49 -29.85
C SER A 215 0.36 2.19 -30.72
N GLY A 216 0.33 2.70 -31.95
CA GLY A 216 1.51 2.84 -32.80
C GLY A 216 1.77 1.70 -33.78
N VAL A 217 1.96 2.07 -35.05
CA VAL A 217 2.71 1.28 -36.02
C VAL A 217 4.19 1.29 -35.60
N GLY A 218 4.76 0.13 -35.34
CA GLY A 218 6.16 -0.01 -34.94
C GLY A 218 6.39 0.03 -33.43
N PHE A 219 7.64 -0.25 -33.01
CA PHE A 219 8.09 -0.56 -31.64
C PHE A 219 7.82 0.50 -30.54
N GLU A 220 7.06 1.55 -30.83
CA GLU A 220 6.74 2.64 -29.92
C GLU A 220 5.29 2.53 -29.43
N MET A 221 5.03 1.62 -28.49
CA MET A 221 3.86 1.71 -27.62
C MET A 221 4.05 2.86 -26.63
N ASN A 222 3.90 4.10 -27.11
CA ASN A 222 3.92 5.27 -26.26
C ASN A 222 2.58 5.43 -25.55
N MET A 223 2.69 5.70 -24.24
CA MET A 223 1.59 5.85 -23.32
C MET A 223 0.96 7.24 -23.43
N PRO A 224 -0.37 7.38 -23.49
CA PRO A 224 -1.01 8.70 -23.44
C PRO A 224 -0.63 9.43 -22.14
N TYR A 225 -0.47 10.75 -22.23
CA TYR A 225 -0.29 11.63 -21.08
C TYR A 225 -1.53 11.57 -20.17
N SER A 226 -1.34 11.80 -18.87
CA SER A 226 -2.48 11.83 -17.94
C SER A 226 -3.46 12.92 -18.36
N PRO A 227 -4.78 12.65 -18.39
CA PRO A 227 -5.78 13.67 -18.72
C PRO A 227 -5.95 14.71 -17.61
N THR A 228 -5.34 14.54 -16.44
CA THR A 228 -5.46 15.48 -15.31
C THR A 228 -4.51 16.66 -15.46
N SER A 229 -5.09 17.86 -15.50
CA SER A 229 -4.38 19.13 -15.37
C SER A 229 -3.94 19.35 -13.92
N PHE A 230 -2.62 19.36 -13.70
CA PHE A 230 -2.01 19.68 -12.41
C PHE A 230 -1.95 21.20 -12.20
N VAL A 231 -2.03 21.64 -10.94
CA VAL A 231 -2.14 23.07 -10.57
C VAL A 231 -0.87 23.86 -10.90
N ASP A 232 0.27 23.18 -10.95
CA ASP A 232 1.58 23.75 -11.34
C ASP A 232 1.85 23.66 -12.86
N GLY A 233 0.86 23.23 -13.65
CA GLY A 233 1.01 23.04 -15.09
C GLY A 233 1.95 21.89 -15.45
N ALA A 234 2.35 21.06 -14.50
CA ALA A 234 3.19 19.91 -14.78
C ALA A 234 2.41 18.88 -15.60
N THR A 235 2.75 18.71 -16.88
CA THR A 235 2.24 17.59 -17.67
C THR A 235 2.91 16.30 -17.21
N GLN A 236 2.26 15.54 -16.34
CA GLN A 236 2.81 14.26 -15.91
C GLN A 236 2.39 13.15 -16.88
N GLN A 237 3.37 12.48 -17.49
CA GLN A 237 3.13 11.21 -18.14
C GLN A 237 2.79 10.20 -17.04
N GLN A 238 1.50 9.94 -16.83
CA GLN A 238 1.09 8.91 -15.90
C GLN A 238 1.25 7.57 -16.60
N ILE A 239 2.34 6.91 -16.23
CA ILE A 239 2.58 5.55 -16.63
C ILE A 239 1.60 4.65 -15.86
N THR A 240 0.36 4.45 -16.34
CA THR A 240 -0.53 3.35 -15.86
C THR A 240 -0.02 2.01 -16.40
N ARG A 241 1.25 1.70 -16.15
CA ARG A 241 1.83 0.42 -16.51
C ARG A 241 1.42 -0.62 -15.48
N VAL A 242 0.73 -1.63 -15.96
CA VAL A 242 0.41 -2.84 -15.18
C VAL A 242 1.63 -3.77 -15.05
N HIS A 243 2.73 -3.46 -15.76
CA HIS A 243 3.99 -4.22 -15.80
C HIS A 243 5.22 -3.30 -15.92
N ASP A 244 6.39 -3.72 -15.47
CA ASP A 244 7.61 -2.91 -15.56
C ASP A 244 8.01 -2.53 -17.00
N LEU A 245 8.84 -1.49 -17.14
CA LEU A 245 9.38 -1.00 -18.42
C LEU A 245 10.00 -2.12 -19.29
N ASN A 246 10.60 -3.13 -18.66
CA ASN A 246 11.29 -4.24 -19.30
C ASN A 246 10.47 -5.54 -19.32
N TYR A 247 9.15 -5.48 -19.08
CA TYR A 247 8.32 -6.68 -18.98
C TYR A 247 8.38 -7.57 -20.23
N ARG A 248 8.67 -7.00 -21.40
CA ARG A 248 8.98 -7.78 -22.62
C ARG A 248 10.04 -8.87 -22.40
N PHE A 249 11.03 -8.66 -21.55
CA PHE A 249 12.10 -9.63 -21.31
C PHE A 249 11.77 -10.62 -20.17
N THR A 250 10.78 -10.31 -19.33
CA THR A 250 10.43 -11.11 -18.16
C THR A 250 9.08 -11.81 -18.27
N HIS A 251 8.18 -11.37 -19.16
CA HIS A 251 6.83 -11.93 -19.29
C HIS A 251 6.83 -13.42 -19.65
N GLY A 252 7.86 -13.92 -20.35
CA GLY A 252 8.01 -15.34 -20.64
C GLY A 252 8.32 -16.18 -19.39
N ILE A 253 8.94 -15.60 -18.36
CA ILE A 253 9.14 -16.24 -17.05
C ILE A 253 7.81 -16.25 -16.31
N ASP A 254 7.07 -15.14 -16.31
CA ASP A 254 5.78 -15.04 -15.64
C ASP A 254 4.71 -15.95 -16.26
N LEU A 255 4.70 -16.07 -17.59
CA LEU A 255 3.84 -17.01 -18.32
C LEU A 255 4.16 -18.47 -17.94
N LYS A 256 5.45 -18.84 -17.88
CA LYS A 256 5.88 -20.20 -17.50
C LYS A 256 5.63 -20.49 -16.02
N GLY A 257 5.77 -19.47 -15.17
CA GLY A 257 5.56 -19.56 -13.73
C GLY A 257 4.09 -19.49 -13.31
N LYS A 258 3.17 -19.17 -14.23
CA LYS A 258 1.76 -18.89 -13.95
C LYS A 258 1.60 -17.79 -12.88
N ASN A 259 2.46 -16.79 -12.95
CA ASN A 259 2.51 -15.70 -11.98
C ASN A 259 1.41 -14.64 -12.24
N ALA A 260 0.75 -14.67 -13.40
CA ALA A 260 -0.28 -13.71 -13.79
C ALA A 260 -1.32 -14.32 -14.75
N GLU A 261 -2.61 -14.04 -14.48
CA GLU A 261 -3.72 -14.36 -15.37
C GLU A 261 -3.82 -13.34 -16.51
N CYS A 262 -3.00 -13.53 -17.54
CA CYS A 262 -2.88 -12.56 -18.65
C CYS A 262 -4.21 -12.35 -19.38
N GLN A 263 -5.05 -13.38 -19.46
CA GLN A 263 -6.36 -13.38 -20.12
C GLN A 263 -7.38 -12.47 -19.43
N THR A 264 -7.14 -12.08 -18.18
CA THR A 264 -8.00 -11.12 -17.47
C THR A 264 -7.94 -9.72 -18.09
N CYS A 265 -6.81 -9.37 -18.72
CA CYS A 265 -6.61 -8.03 -19.29
C CYS A 265 -6.27 -8.05 -20.80
N HIS A 266 -5.62 -9.11 -21.28
CA HIS A 266 -5.17 -9.23 -22.67
C HIS A 266 -5.98 -10.28 -23.43
N GLN A 267 -6.45 -9.89 -24.63
CA GLN A 267 -6.94 -10.85 -25.63
C GLN A 267 -5.71 -11.49 -26.29
N ILE A 268 -5.44 -12.73 -25.92
CA ILE A 268 -4.21 -13.45 -26.28
C ILE A 268 -4.06 -13.58 -27.79
N GLU A 269 -5.17 -13.78 -28.50
CA GLU A 269 -5.25 -14.08 -29.92
C GLU A 269 -4.76 -12.91 -30.77
N VAL A 270 -5.05 -11.68 -30.33
CA VAL A 270 -4.59 -10.47 -31.03
C VAL A 270 -3.24 -10.04 -30.49
N PHE A 271 -3.04 -10.07 -29.17
CA PHE A 271 -1.85 -9.48 -28.56
C PHE A 271 -0.59 -10.34 -28.74
N CYS A 272 -0.66 -11.63 -28.43
CA CYS A 272 0.50 -12.53 -28.48
C CYS A 272 0.91 -12.79 -29.94
N ILE A 273 -0.08 -13.03 -30.80
CA ILE A 273 0.16 -13.31 -32.22
C ILE A 273 0.69 -12.06 -32.92
N ASP A 274 0.05 -10.89 -32.80
CA ASP A 274 0.54 -9.68 -33.49
C ASP A 274 2.00 -9.39 -33.11
N CYS A 275 2.36 -9.49 -31.83
CA CYS A 275 3.73 -9.23 -31.37
C CYS A 275 4.73 -10.30 -31.84
N HIS A 276 4.45 -11.59 -31.61
CA HIS A 276 5.38 -12.66 -31.97
C HIS A 276 5.42 -13.00 -33.47
N ASN A 277 4.44 -12.51 -34.25
CA ASN A 277 4.38 -12.65 -35.71
C ASN A 277 4.96 -11.44 -36.45
N THR A 278 5.31 -10.34 -35.74
CA THR A 278 5.95 -9.19 -36.38
C THR A 278 7.33 -9.56 -36.93
N SER A 279 7.49 -9.44 -38.25
CA SER A 279 8.73 -9.78 -38.99
C SER A 279 9.84 -8.73 -38.85
N SER A 280 9.62 -7.68 -38.06
CA SER A 280 10.43 -6.46 -38.09
C SER A 280 11.40 -6.28 -36.91
N GLY A 281 11.67 -7.31 -36.09
CA GLY A 281 12.60 -7.17 -34.96
C GLY A 281 13.24 -8.47 -34.51
N ASP A 282 14.36 -8.34 -33.80
CA ASP A 282 15.25 -9.41 -33.28
C ASP A 282 14.57 -10.44 -32.33
N ILE A 283 13.27 -10.32 -32.11
CA ILE A 283 12.43 -11.15 -31.23
C ILE A 283 11.85 -12.35 -31.98
N SER A 284 11.62 -12.21 -33.29
CA SER A 284 10.97 -13.21 -34.13
C SER A 284 11.95 -14.22 -34.76
N LEU A 285 13.23 -14.21 -34.37
CA LEU A 285 14.23 -15.20 -34.81
C LEU A 285 13.83 -16.66 -34.51
N GLY A 286 12.95 -16.89 -33.52
CA GLY A 286 12.47 -18.23 -33.15
C GLY A 286 11.09 -18.63 -33.72
N GLY A 287 10.36 -17.71 -34.36
CA GLY A 287 8.95 -17.91 -34.74
C GLY A 287 7.99 -18.08 -33.55
N ILE A 288 6.68 -18.04 -33.83
CA ILE A 288 5.62 -18.32 -32.84
C ILE A 288 5.59 -19.80 -32.43
N MET A 289 6.05 -20.68 -33.31
CA MET A 289 5.94 -22.12 -33.14
C MET A 289 7.08 -22.68 -32.28
N PRO A 290 6.78 -23.33 -31.14
CA PRO A 290 7.81 -24.01 -30.34
C PRO A 290 8.55 -25.08 -31.14
N SER A 291 9.86 -25.21 -30.93
CA SER A 291 10.71 -26.22 -31.60
C SER A 291 10.23 -27.66 -31.45
N THR A 292 9.42 -27.97 -30.43
CA THR A 292 8.80 -29.28 -30.24
C THR A 292 7.86 -29.68 -31.39
N HIS A 293 7.27 -28.71 -32.09
CA HIS A 293 6.40 -28.96 -33.26
C HIS A 293 7.17 -29.46 -34.49
N LEU A 294 8.50 -29.24 -34.51
CA LEU A 294 9.38 -29.75 -35.56
C LEU A 294 9.81 -31.20 -35.30
N SER A 295 9.44 -31.78 -34.15
CA SER A 295 9.78 -33.16 -33.82
C SER A 295 8.97 -34.15 -34.68
N PRO A 296 9.62 -35.14 -35.32
CA PRO A 296 8.93 -36.21 -36.05
C PRO A 296 7.96 -37.03 -35.19
N THR A 297 8.14 -37.00 -33.86
CA THR A 297 7.33 -37.73 -32.88
C THR A 297 6.38 -36.82 -32.09
N PHE A 298 6.19 -35.57 -32.53
CA PHE A 298 5.31 -34.62 -31.86
C PHE A 298 3.88 -35.18 -31.77
N VAL A 299 3.24 -35.43 -32.91
CA VAL A 299 1.93 -36.11 -32.95
C VAL A 299 2.13 -37.54 -33.44
N LEU A 300 1.84 -38.52 -32.59
CA LEU A 300 1.83 -39.93 -32.97
C LEU A 300 0.40 -40.48 -32.91
N ILE A 301 -0.08 -41.00 -34.04
CA ILE A 301 -1.42 -41.57 -34.19
C ILE A 301 -1.30 -43.09 -34.27
N GLY A 302 -2.08 -43.81 -33.46
CA GLY A 302 -2.11 -45.28 -33.46
C GLY A 302 -2.30 -45.89 -32.06
N LYS A 303 -2.92 -47.08 -31.99
CA LYS A 303 -3.18 -47.79 -30.73
C LYS A 303 -1.86 -48.14 -30.03
N GLY A 304 -1.68 -47.65 -28.79
CA GLY A 304 -0.46 -47.86 -28.00
C GLY A 304 0.63 -46.79 -28.18
N SER A 305 0.44 -45.80 -29.06
CA SER A 305 1.39 -44.70 -29.28
C SER A 305 1.45 -43.66 -28.15
N GLY A 306 0.44 -43.65 -27.27
CA GLY A 306 0.33 -42.68 -26.18
C GLY A 306 0.11 -41.22 -26.60
N GLY A 307 -0.08 -40.95 -27.90
CA GLY A 307 -0.26 -39.62 -28.48
C GLY A 307 1.04 -38.81 -28.69
N GLY A 308 2.21 -39.44 -28.54
CA GLY A 308 3.51 -38.81 -28.76
C GLY A 308 3.87 -37.71 -27.75
N GLU A 309 4.83 -36.86 -28.14
CA GLU A 309 5.29 -35.73 -27.33
C GLU A 309 4.20 -34.67 -27.13
N HIS A 310 3.29 -34.51 -28.09
CA HIS A 310 2.11 -33.66 -28.00
C HIS A 310 1.27 -34.02 -26.78
N ALA A 311 0.86 -35.29 -26.66
CA ALA A 311 0.04 -35.72 -25.53
C ALA A 311 0.80 -35.66 -24.19
N ARG A 312 2.12 -35.93 -24.19
CA ARG A 312 2.96 -35.81 -22.98
C ARG A 312 3.05 -34.36 -22.49
N LEU A 313 3.27 -33.42 -23.40
CA LEU A 313 3.40 -32.00 -23.09
C LEU A 313 2.04 -31.37 -22.71
N ALA A 314 0.97 -31.71 -23.44
CA ALA A 314 -0.37 -31.24 -23.14
C ALA A 314 -0.88 -31.71 -21.76
N ARG A 315 -0.58 -32.96 -21.36
CA ARG A 315 -0.88 -33.45 -20.00
C ARG A 315 -0.12 -32.70 -18.91
N ARG A 316 1.06 -32.17 -19.22
CA ARG A 316 1.89 -31.43 -18.26
C ARG A 316 1.39 -30.00 -18.07
N ASP A 317 0.97 -29.35 -19.16
CA ASP A 317 0.54 -27.95 -19.13
C ASP A 317 -0.35 -27.60 -20.33
N LEU A 318 -1.66 -27.87 -20.21
CA LEU A 318 -2.63 -27.59 -21.28
C LEU A 318 -2.80 -26.09 -21.54
N GLU A 319 -2.75 -25.27 -20.48
CA GLU A 319 -2.93 -23.81 -20.54
C GLU A 319 -1.94 -23.12 -21.48
N ARG A 320 -0.72 -23.66 -21.55
CA ARG A 320 0.33 -23.16 -22.46
C ARG A 320 0.04 -23.46 -23.93
N CYS A 321 -0.74 -24.49 -24.24
CA CYS A 321 -1.11 -24.81 -25.61
C CYS A 321 -2.31 -23.95 -26.02
N ILE A 322 -3.32 -23.81 -25.17
CA ILE A 322 -4.53 -23.02 -25.46
C ILE A 322 -4.27 -21.50 -25.52
N SER A 323 -3.08 -21.05 -25.10
CA SER A 323 -2.66 -19.65 -25.24
C SER A 323 -2.16 -19.29 -26.65
N CYS A 324 -2.03 -20.27 -27.54
CA CYS A 324 -1.78 -20.03 -28.97
C CYS A 324 -2.82 -20.72 -29.84
N HIS A 325 -3.48 -21.74 -29.31
CA HIS A 325 -4.42 -22.60 -30.01
C HIS A 325 -5.84 -22.47 -29.46
N GLU A 326 -6.85 -22.31 -30.30
CA GLU A 326 -8.25 -22.18 -29.86
C GLU A 326 -9.17 -23.31 -30.38
N THR A 327 -10.41 -23.34 -29.87
CA THR A 327 -11.40 -24.36 -30.22
C THR A 327 -12.32 -23.98 -31.38
N ARG A 328 -12.23 -22.75 -31.92
CA ARG A 328 -13.27 -22.21 -32.81
C ARG A 328 -12.87 -21.76 -34.20
N ASN A 329 -11.60 -21.49 -34.56
CA ASN A 329 -11.23 -21.21 -35.95
C ASN A 329 -9.77 -21.55 -36.33
N SER A 330 -9.60 -22.69 -37.03
CA SER A 330 -8.41 -23.11 -37.80
C SER A 330 -7.32 -23.93 -37.07
N ASP A 331 -7.52 -24.25 -35.79
CA ASP A 331 -6.71 -25.26 -35.10
C ASP A 331 -7.31 -26.66 -35.22
N PRO A 332 -6.51 -27.76 -35.31
CA PRO A 332 -7.04 -29.11 -35.18
C PRO A 332 -7.61 -29.22 -33.77
N VAL A 333 -8.95 -29.23 -33.69
CA VAL A 333 -9.67 -29.15 -32.43
C VAL A 333 -9.18 -30.28 -31.53
N CYS A 334 -8.87 -29.98 -30.26
CA CYS A 334 -8.50 -31.00 -29.28
C CYS A 334 -9.51 -32.16 -29.29
N ILE A 335 -10.80 -31.87 -29.53
CA ILE A 335 -11.89 -32.86 -29.64
C ILE A 335 -11.86 -33.71 -30.93
N THR A 336 -11.23 -33.22 -32.00
CA THR A 336 -11.10 -33.95 -33.28
C THR A 336 -10.21 -35.18 -33.12
N CYS A 337 -9.24 -35.15 -32.19
CA CYS A 337 -8.37 -36.27 -31.90
C CYS A 337 -8.57 -36.88 -30.49
N HIS A 338 -9.25 -36.18 -29.58
CA HIS A 338 -9.61 -36.67 -28.24
C HIS A 338 -11.13 -36.86 -28.07
N THR A 339 -11.72 -37.74 -28.89
CA THR A 339 -13.17 -38.03 -28.89
C THR A 339 -13.67 -38.82 -27.67
N ASP A 340 -12.77 -39.34 -26.82
CA ASP A 340 -13.10 -40.21 -25.68
C ASP A 340 -13.31 -39.46 -24.34
N ILE A 341 -13.34 -38.11 -24.34
CA ILE A 341 -13.45 -37.30 -23.10
C ILE A 341 -14.91 -37.21 -22.56
N LEU A 342 -15.91 -37.73 -23.30
CA LEU A 342 -17.33 -37.68 -22.93
C LEU A 342 -17.97 -39.05 -22.63
N LYS A 343 -17.18 -40.07 -22.26
CA LYS A 343 -17.70 -41.37 -21.79
C LYS A 343 -17.21 -41.72 -20.40
#